data_AF-A0A842MWI3-F1
#
_entry.id   AF-A0A842MWI3-F1
#
_cell.length_a   1.000
_cell.length_b   1.000
_cell.length_c   1.000
_cell.angle_alpha   90.00
_cell.angle_beta   90.00
_cell.angle_gamma   90.00
#
_symmetry.space_group_name_H-M   'P 1'
#
loop_
_entity.id
_entity.type
_entity.pdbx_description
1 polymer ?
#
loop_
_entity_poly.entity_id
_entity_poly.type
_entity_poly.pdbx_seq_one_letter_code
_entity_poly.pdbx_strand_id
1 'polypeptide(L)' 'MEVEWGRYDVVRDLGFASLGGNLMNLDAVTSAIMGVDPSKVSYLTQGEDAFGPYDRVQVERAKTASGEWIPKR' A
#
# COMPACT_ATOMS: atom_id res chain seq x y z
N MET A 1 -3.52 7.08 13.34
CA MET A 1 -4.19 7.42 12.06
C MET A 1 -5.30 6.41 11.81
N GLU A 2 -6.43 6.83 11.26
CA GLU A 2 -7.60 5.97 10.99
C GLU A 2 -7.76 5.76 9.48
N VAL A 3 -7.90 4.51 9.05
CA VAL A 3 -8.12 4.09 7.66
C VAL A 3 -9.26 3.08 7.59
N GLU A 4 -9.84 2.84 6.41
CA GLU A 4 -11.04 2.00 6.22
C GLU A 4 -10.90 0.56 6.76
N TRP A 5 -9.68 0.08 6.95
CA TRP A 5 -9.38 -1.26 7.50
C TRP A 5 -8.87 -1.26 8.95
N GLY A 6 -8.77 -0.11 9.63
CA GLY A 6 -8.44 -0.06 11.05
C GLY A 6 -7.67 1.17 11.52
N ARG A 7 -7.20 1.12 12.78
CA ARG A 7 -6.39 2.15 13.43
C ARG A 7 -4.94 1.70 13.53
N TYR A 8 -4.02 2.59 13.16
CA TYR A 8 -2.58 2.37 13.28
C TYR A 8 -1.92 3.55 14.01
N ASP A 9 -0.96 3.24 14.89
CA ASP A 9 -0.08 4.23 15.52
C ASP A 9 1.29 4.23 14.84
N VAL A 10 1.79 5.44 14.54
CA VAL A 10 3.13 5.62 13.97
C VAL A 10 4.10 5.78 15.14
N VAL A 11 4.88 4.73 15.41
CA VAL A 11 5.92 4.76 16.44
C VAL A 11 7.23 5.24 15.82
N ARG A 12 7.75 6.37 16.30
CA ARG A 12 9.07 6.89 15.93
C ARG A 12 10.16 6.19 16.75
N ASP A 13 11.37 6.06 16.19
CA ASP A 13 12.57 5.55 16.85
C ASP A 13 12.59 4.04 17.22
N LEU A 14 11.75 3.22 16.58
CA LEU A 14 11.94 1.77 16.63
C LEU A 14 13.10 1.39 15.71
N GLY A 15 14.17 0.79 16.26
CA GLY A 15 15.24 0.18 15.46
C GLY A 15 14.66 -0.93 14.59
N PHE A 16 14.32 -0.60 13.34
CA PHE A 16 13.61 -1.49 12.42
C PHE A 16 14.61 -2.16 11.48
N ALA A 17 14.72 -3.48 11.55
CA ALA A 17 15.40 -4.27 10.54
C ALA A 17 14.35 -4.80 9.54
N SER A 18 14.27 -4.21 8.35
CA SER A 18 13.45 -4.74 7.26
C SER A 18 14.28 -5.73 6.43
N LEU A 19 13.93 -7.02 6.47
CA LEU A 19 14.40 -7.99 5.50
C LEU A 19 13.41 -8.00 4.32
N GLY A 20 13.84 -7.46 3.18
CA GLY A 20 13.02 -7.38 1.96
C GLY A 20 12.65 -5.96 1.56
N GLY A 21 11.89 -5.82 0.46
CA GLY A 21 11.33 -4.53 0.05
C GLY A 21 10.41 -3.96 1.13
N ASN A 22 10.23 -2.63 1.14
CA ASN A 22 9.34 -2.00 2.12
C ASN A 22 7.91 -2.59 2.03
N LEU A 23 7.21 -2.66 3.16
CA LEU A 23 5.82 -3.16 3.20
C LEU A 23 4.85 -2.22 2.45
N MET A 24 5.26 -0.98 2.19
CA MET A 24 4.48 -0.02 1.41
C MET A 24 4.22 -0.53 -0.02
N ASN A 25 5.15 -1.26 -0.64
CA ASN A 25 4.92 -1.90 -1.93
C ASN A 25 3.81 -2.95 -1.86
N LEU A 26 3.80 -3.76 -0.81
CA LEU A 26 2.78 -4.78 -0.60
C LEU A 26 1.42 -4.13 -0.37
N ASP A 27 1.34 -3.11 0.48
CA ASP A 27 0.09 -2.41 0.78
C ASP A 27 -0.47 -1.66 -0.43
N ALA A 28 0.39 -1.05 -1.25
CA ALA A 28 -0.02 -0.40 -2.49
C ALA A 28 -0.59 -1.40 -3.50
N VAL A 29 0.05 -2.56 -3.68
CA VAL A 29 -0.44 -3.66 -4.51
C VAL A 29 -1.78 -4.18 -4.00
N THR A 30 -1.89 -4.41 -2.69
CA THR A 30 -3.11 -4.97 -2.08
C THR A 30 -4.27 -3.98 -2.16
N SER A 31 -4.01 -2.68 -1.95
CA SER A 31 -4.98 -1.61 -2.16
C SER A 31 -5.53 -1.63 -3.59
N ALA A 32 -4.64 -1.72 -4.58
CA ALA A 32 -5.02 -1.81 -5.98
C ALA A 32 -5.84 -3.06 -6.32
N ILE A 33 -5.51 -4.22 -5.72
CA ILE A 33 -6.32 -5.44 -5.84
C ILE A 33 -7.75 -5.18 -5.33
N MET A 34 -7.88 -4.51 -4.18
CA MET A 34 -9.18 -4.19 -3.58
C MET A 34 -9.95 -3.07 -4.30
N GLY A 35 -9.43 -2.53 -5.40
CA GLY A 35 -10.04 -1.41 -6.11
C GLY A 35 -9.86 -0.06 -5.42
N VAL A 36 -8.99 0.02 -4.41
CA VAL A 36 -8.63 1.26 -3.73
C VAL A 36 -7.43 1.90 -4.42
N ASP A 37 -7.55 3.18 -4.75
CA ASP A 37 -6.45 3.96 -5.30
C ASP A 37 -5.38 4.19 -4.22
N PRO A 38 -4.17 3.62 -4.37
CA PRO A 38 -3.15 3.72 -3.33
C PRO A 38 -2.66 5.16 -3.10
N SER A 39 -2.87 6.07 -4.06
CA SER A 39 -2.56 7.50 -3.90
C SER A 39 -3.50 8.22 -2.92
N LYS A 40 -4.66 7.62 -2.61
CA LYS A 40 -5.64 8.15 -1.64
C LYS A 40 -5.41 7.62 -0.23
N VAL A 41 -4.47 6.70 -0.04
CA VAL A 41 -4.15 6.10 1.24
C VAL A 41 -3.04 6.91 1.92
N SER A 42 -3.41 7.67 2.95
CA SER A 42 -2.55 8.69 3.55
C SER A 42 -1.23 8.19 4.13
N TYR A 43 -1.14 6.93 4.58
CA TYR A 43 0.13 6.37 5.05
C TYR A 43 1.03 5.90 3.91
N LEU A 44 0.46 5.56 2.74
CA LEU A 44 1.26 5.24 1.56
C LEU A 44 1.94 6.50 1.06
N THR A 45 1.22 7.63 1.00
CA THR A 45 1.80 8.94 0.66
C THR A 45 2.93 9.33 1.62
N GLN A 46 2.72 9.20 2.94
CA GLN A 46 3.76 9.46 3.94
C GLN A 46 4.92 8.46 3.86
N GLY A 47 4.63 7.21 3.48
CA GLY A 47 5.61 6.16 3.26
C GLY A 47 6.51 6.47 2.07
N GLU A 48 5.99 7.10 1.01
CA GLU A 48 6.79 7.48 -0.16
C GLU A 48 7.86 8.52 0.20
N ASP A 49 7.53 9.46 1.10
CA ASP A 49 8.49 10.44 1.62
C ASP A 49 9.61 9.78 2.46
N ALA A 50 9.30 8.71 3.20
CA ALA A 50 10.22 8.04 4.11
C ALA A 50 11.06 6.93 3.45
N PHE A 51 10.48 6.20 2.49
CA PHE A 51 11.03 4.97 1.94
C PHE A 51 11.18 4.99 0.40
N GLY A 52 10.84 6.10 -0.24
CA GLY A 52 10.79 6.23 -1.70
C GLY A 52 9.49 5.69 -2.29
N PRO A 53 9.23 5.92 -3.59
CA PRO A 53 7.96 5.58 -4.21
C PRO A 53 7.72 4.06 -4.28
N TYR A 54 6.45 3.66 -4.20
CA TYR A 54 6.09 2.27 -4.47
C TYR A 54 6.09 1.98 -5.98
N ASP A 55 6.25 0.71 -6.32
CA ASP A 55 6.33 0.23 -7.70
C ASP A 55 4.97 0.37 -8.40
N ARG A 56 4.87 1.44 -9.18
CA ARG A 56 3.68 1.77 -9.98
C ARG A 56 3.36 0.69 -11.02
N VAL A 57 4.36 -0.03 -11.54
CA VAL A 57 4.15 -1.12 -12.51
C VAL A 57 3.45 -2.30 -11.83
N GLN A 58 3.84 -2.65 -10.61
CA GLN A 58 3.16 -3.70 -9.85
C GLN A 58 1.72 -3.32 -9.51
N VAL A 59 1.48 -2.07 -9.14
CA VAL A 59 0.14 -1.54 -8.85
C VAL A 59 -0.78 -1.64 -10.07
N GLU A 60 -0.32 -1.26 -11.26
CA GLU A 60 -1.16 -1.36 -12.47
C GLU A 60 -1.45 -2.80 -12.88
N ARG A 61 -0.46 -3.70 -12.72
CA ARG A 61 -0.69 -5.14 -12.92
C ARG A 61 -1.73 -5.68 -11.95
N ALA A 62 -1.67 -5.26 -10.69
CA ALA A 62 -2.61 -5.65 -9.65
C ALA A 62 -4.04 -5.16 -9.94
N LYS A 63 -4.21 -3.91 -10.40
CA LYS A 63 -5.51 -3.39 -10.87
C LYS A 63 -6.08 -4.23 -12.00
N THR A 64 -5.25 -4.59 -12.98
CA THR A 64 -5.66 -5.41 -14.12
C THR A 64 -6.09 -6.81 -13.67
N ALA A 65 -5.28 -7.46 -12.84
CA ALA A 65 -5.56 -8.80 -12.31
C ALA A 65 -6.80 -8.82 -11.41
N SER A 66 -7.10 -7.72 -10.67
CA SER A 66 -8.27 -7.67 -9.79
C SER A 66 -9.58 -8.01 -10.52
N GLY A 67 -9.71 -7.63 -11.80
CA GLY A 67 -10.89 -7.93 -12.60
C GLY A 67 -11.08 -9.41 -12.94
N GLU A 68 -10.05 -10.24 -12.81
CA GLU A 68 -10.13 -11.69 -13.00
C GLU A 68 -10.65 -12.42 -11.75
N TRP A 69 -10.36 -11.88 -10.56
CA TRP A 69 -10.58 -12.57 -9.28
C TRP A 69 -11.67 -11.92 -8.41
N ILE A 70 -11.94 -10.63 -8.61
CA ILE A 70 -12.90 -9.86 -7.83
C ILE A 70 -14.03 -9.41 -8.76
N PRO A 71 -15.25 -9.95 -8.59
CA PRO A 71 -16.41 -9.53 -9.38
C PRO A 71 -16.66 -8.03 -9.20
N LYS A 72 -16.84 -7.32 -10.32
CA LYS A 72 -17.26 -5.91 -10.30
C LYS A 72 -18.69 -5.86 -9.71
N ARG A 73 -18.87 -5.09 -8.64
CA ARG A 73 -20.18 -4.80 -8.05
C ARG A 73 -20.97 -3.81 -8.90
#